data_AF-A0A2A5F620-F1
#
_entry.id   AF-A0A2A5F620-F1
#
_cell.length_a   1.000
_cell.length_b   1.000
_cell.length_c   1.000
_cell.angle_alpha   90.00
_cell.angle_beta   90.00
_cell.angle_gamma   90.00
#
_symmetry.space_group_name_H-M   'P 1'
#
loop_
_entity.id
_entity.type
_entity.pdbx_description
1 polymer ?
#
loop_
_entity_poly.entity_id
_entity_poly.type
_entity_poly.pdbx_seq_one_letter_code
_entity_poly.pdbx_strand_id
1 'polypeptide(L)'
;MNIELLTPIQAADLLKVSTKTLARMRQTGLRCVRLGRCVRYRADDLQEFIAANIEDKPCRSRNKVARSGSMTGRSKSTDNIIGFGAALANEAKRKPVQSRNRR
;
A
#
# COMPACT_ATOMS: atom_id res chain seq x y z
N MET A 1 5.52 35.48 -29.41
CA MET A 1 5.59 34.34 -28.49
C MET A 1 4.17 34.04 -28.04
N ASN A 2 3.58 32.95 -28.51
CA ASN A 2 2.20 32.62 -28.17
C ASN A 2 2.18 31.93 -26.80
N ILE A 3 1.44 32.50 -25.85
CA ILE A 3 1.21 31.89 -24.54
C ILE A 3 0.02 30.95 -24.71
N GLU A 4 0.30 29.68 -25.01
CA GLU A 4 -0.74 28.68 -25.19
C GLU A 4 -1.22 28.17 -23.82
N LEU A 5 -2.48 28.46 -23.50
CA LEU A 5 -3.11 28.12 -22.23
C LEU A 5 -3.96 26.87 -22.36
N LEU A 6 -3.40 25.75 -21.91
CA LEU A 6 -4.01 24.43 -21.97
C LEU A 6 -5.23 24.35 -21.04
N THR A 7 -6.27 23.68 -21.52
CA THR A 7 -7.42 23.31 -20.70
C THR A 7 -7.06 22.19 -19.71
N PRO A 8 -7.86 21.96 -18.66
CA PRO A 8 -7.63 20.84 -17.73
C PRO A 8 -7.65 19.47 -18.41
N ILE A 9 -8.43 19.32 -19.49
CA ILE A 9 -8.54 18.08 -20.26
C ILE A 9 -7.23 17.87 -21.04
N GLN A 10 -6.79 18.88 -21.80
CA GLN A 10 -5.53 18.80 -22.55
C GLN A 10 -4.31 18.59 -21.64
N ALA A 11 -4.26 19.26 -20.49
CA ALA A 11 -3.19 19.06 -19.51
C ALA A 11 -3.18 17.63 -18.93
N ALA A 12 -4.37 17.06 -18.72
CA ALA A 12 -4.52 15.68 -18.26
C ALA A 12 -4.07 14.67 -19.34
N ASP A 13 -4.38 14.95 -20.60
CA ASP A 13 -3.97 14.13 -21.75
C ASP A 13 -2.45 14.14 -21.96
N LEU A 14 -1.80 15.29 -21.77
CA LEU A 14 -0.35 15.43 -21.83
C LEU A 14 0.35 14.65 -20.73
N LEU A 15 -0.16 14.74 -19.49
CA LEU A 15 0.38 14.02 -18.34
C LEU A 15 -0.06 12.54 -18.29
N LYS A 16 -0.96 12.11 -19.18
CA LYS A 16 -1.60 10.77 -19.19
C LYS A 16 -2.20 10.40 -17.84
N VAL A 17 -2.89 11.34 -17.19
CA VAL A 17 -3.59 11.14 -15.91
C VAL A 17 -5.06 11.53 -16.02
N SER A 18 -5.87 11.12 -15.04
CA SER A 18 -7.26 11.59 -14.96
C SER A 18 -7.34 13.06 -14.52
N THR A 19 -8.39 13.77 -14.94
CA THR A 19 -8.68 15.15 -14.48
C THR A 19 -8.85 15.24 -12.96
N LYS A 20 -9.35 14.18 -12.32
CA LYS A 20 -9.44 14.05 -10.85
C LYS A 20 -8.06 13.99 -10.20
N THR A 21 -7.13 13.25 -10.79
CA THR A 21 -5.72 13.20 -10.34
C THR A 21 -5.08 14.57 -10.49
N LEU A 22 -5.29 15.22 -11.64
CA LEU A 22 -4.78 16.56 -11.91
C LEU A 22 -5.34 17.60 -10.92
N ALA A 23 -6.59 17.44 -10.46
CA ALA A 23 -7.15 18.27 -9.39
C ALA A 23 -6.46 18.07 -8.04
N ARG A 24 -6.07 16.84 -7.69
CA ARG A 24 -5.24 16.56 -6.50
C ARG A 24 -3.83 17.14 -6.66
N MET A 25 -3.23 17.03 -7.84
CA MET A 25 -1.90 17.57 -8.12
C MET A 25 -1.85 19.09 -7.92
N ARG A 26 -2.96 19.81 -8.22
CA ARG A 26 -3.09 21.23 -7.86
C ARG A 26 -3.02 21.48 -6.35
N GLN A 27 -3.63 20.62 -5.54
CA GLN A 27 -3.59 20.75 -4.08
C GLN A 27 -2.20 20.48 -3.52
N THR A 28 -1.41 19.63 -4.19
CA THR A 28 -0.03 19.31 -3.79
C THR A 28 1.00 20.30 -4.32
N GLY A 29 0.61 21.30 -5.13
CA GLY A 29 1.51 22.37 -5.58
C GLY A 29 1.72 22.51 -7.08
N LEU A 30 0.93 21.84 -7.93
CA LEU A 30 0.98 22.08 -9.38
C LEU A 30 0.52 23.52 -9.70
N ARG A 31 1.40 24.29 -10.35
CA ARG A 31 1.14 25.66 -10.77
C ARG A 31 0.02 25.70 -11.81
N CYS A 32 -0.89 26.66 -11.67
CA CYS A 32 -1.98 26.86 -12.61
C CYS A 32 -2.41 28.32 -12.65
N VAL A 33 -2.93 28.74 -13.81
CA VAL A 33 -3.46 30.08 -14.02
C VAL A 33 -4.97 30.04 -13.82
N ARG A 34 -5.47 30.73 -12.81
CA ARG A 34 -6.91 30.87 -12.57
C ARG A 34 -7.44 32.06 -13.35
N LEU A 35 -8.38 31.82 -14.25
CA LEU A 35 -9.10 32.83 -15.02
C LEU A 35 -10.58 32.77 -14.62
N GLY A 36 -10.94 33.51 -13.58
CA GLY A 36 -12.28 33.46 -12.99
C GLY A 36 -12.63 32.07 -12.45
N ARG A 37 -13.65 31.44 -13.02
CA ARG A 37 -14.08 30.07 -12.67
C ARG A 37 -13.28 28.97 -13.39
N CYS A 38 -12.50 29.34 -14.40
CA CYS A 38 -11.74 28.39 -15.20
C CYS A 38 -10.29 28.29 -14.73
N VAL A 39 -9.70 27.11 -14.88
CA VAL A 39 -8.28 26.86 -14.61
C VAL A 39 -7.60 26.51 -15.92
N ARG A 40 -6.47 27.15 -16.19
CA ARG A 40 -5.61 26.91 -17.35
C ARG A 40 -4.20 26.55 -16.91
N TYR A 41 -3.50 25.87 -17.79
CA TYR A 41 -2.13 25.42 -17.58
C TYR A 41 -1.22 25.97 -18.66
N ARG A 42 -0.02 26.40 -18.24
CA ARG A 42 1.06 26.63 -19.20
C ARG A 42 1.77 25.31 -19.43
N ALA A 43 2.21 25.09 -20.67
CA ALA A 43 3.04 23.94 -21.00
C ALA A 43 4.33 23.91 -20.16
N ASP A 44 4.97 25.08 -19.99
CA ASP A 44 6.21 25.22 -19.21
C ASP A 44 6.06 24.76 -17.76
N ASP A 45 4.96 25.17 -17.09
CA ASP A 45 4.69 24.78 -15.70
C ASP A 45 4.48 23.26 -15.55
N LEU A 46 3.84 22.62 -16.54
CA LEU A 46 3.67 21.16 -16.55
C LEU A 46 5.03 20.46 -16.70
N GLN A 47 5.90 21.00 -17.55
CA GLN A 47 7.24 20.47 -17.78
C GLN A 47 8.13 20.63 -16.54
N GLU A 48 8.12 21.80 -15.90
CA GLU A 48 8.81 22.04 -14.61
C GLU A 48 8.31 21.07 -13.54
N PHE A 49 7.00 20.83 -13.48
CA PHE A 49 6.43 19.89 -12.53
C PHE A 49 6.87 18.45 -12.79
N ILE A 50 6.97 18.02 -14.05
CA ILE A 50 7.53 16.71 -14.39
C ILE A 50 8.97 16.65 -13.92
N ALA A 51 9.80 17.63 -14.28
CA ALA A 51 11.21 17.68 -13.92
C ALA A 51 11.43 17.62 -12.39
N ALA A 52 10.60 18.34 -11.62
CA ALA A 52 10.66 18.33 -10.17
C ALA A 52 10.25 16.98 -9.53
N ASN A 53 9.42 16.19 -10.21
CA ASN A 53 8.97 14.87 -9.73
C ASN A 53 9.78 13.70 -10.30
N ILE A 54 10.78 13.96 -11.14
CA ILE A 54 11.80 12.97 -11.48
C ILE A 54 12.67 12.82 -10.23
N GLU A 55 12.23 11.98 -9.30
CA GLU A 55 13.09 11.54 -8.21
C GLU A 55 14.15 10.59 -8.77
N ASP A 56 15.43 10.83 -8.46
CA ASP A 56 16.53 9.89 -8.78
C ASP A 56 16.40 8.56 -8.03
N LYS A 57 15.49 8.48 -7.05
CA LYS A 57 15.26 7.30 -6.23
C LYS A 57 14.41 6.29 -6.99
N PRO A 58 14.77 5.00 -6.96
CA PRO A 58 14.00 3.97 -7.65
C PRO A 58 12.57 3.92 -7.10
N CYS A 59 11.59 3.89 -8.02
CA CYS A 59 10.17 3.86 -7.70
C CYS A 59 9.88 2.78 -6.66
N ARG A 60 9.22 3.14 -5.54
CA ARG A 60 8.93 2.19 -4.43
C ARG A 60 8.12 0.95 -4.88
N SER A 61 7.39 1.05 -6.00
CA SER A 61 6.68 -0.08 -6.61
C SER A 61 7.59 -1.13 -7.23
N ARG A 62 8.81 -0.75 -7.65
CA ARG A 62 9.73 -1.63 -8.37
C ARG A 62 10.41 -2.65 -7.45
N ASN A 63 10.56 -2.32 -6.17
CA ASN A 63 11.18 -3.19 -5.15
C ASN A 63 10.20 -3.60 -4.06
N LYS A 64 8.94 -3.90 -4.40
CA LYS A 64 8.10 -4.68 -3.48
C LYS A 64 8.60 -6.12 -3.52
N VAL A 65 9.74 -6.37 -2.88
CA VAL A 65 10.21 -7.72 -2.59
C VAL A 65 9.04 -8.40 -1.89
N ALA A 66 8.55 -9.50 -2.48
CA ALA A 66 7.52 -10.31 -1.85
C ALA A 66 7.99 -10.59 -0.42
N ARG A 67 7.17 -10.27 0.59
CA ARG A 67 7.48 -10.63 1.97
C ARG A 67 7.66 -12.15 2.00
N SER A 68 8.91 -12.63 2.07
CA SER A 68 9.20 -14.03 2.37
C SER A 68 8.47 -14.34 3.67
N GLY A 69 7.60 -15.36 3.63
CA GLY A 69 6.58 -15.61 4.64
C GLY A 69 7.07 -15.44 6.07
N SER A 70 6.24 -14.80 6.89
CA SER A 70 6.44 -14.79 8.34
C SER A 70 6.35 -16.22 8.85
N MET A 71 7.51 -16.84 9.11
CA MET A 71 7.62 -18.03 9.95
C MET A 71 7.36 -17.58 11.39
N THR A 72 6.09 -17.43 11.76
CA THR A 72 5.70 -17.42 13.16
C THR A 72 5.95 -18.83 13.71
N GLY A 73 6.93 -18.99 14.59
CA GLY A 73 7.07 -20.22 15.36
C GLY A 73 8.48 -20.45 15.89
N ARG A 74 8.75 -19.86 17.06
CA ARG A 74 10.00 -20.02 17.83
C ARG A 74 10.23 -21.48 18.25
N SER A 75 11.51 -21.78 18.38
CA SER A 75 12.09 -22.79 19.28
C SER A 75 12.11 -24.24 18.81
N LYS A 76 13.33 -24.75 18.68
CA LYS A 76 13.65 -26.18 18.62
C LYS A 76 13.10 -26.89 19.87
N SER A 77 12.28 -27.92 19.68
CA SER A 77 12.05 -28.99 20.65
C SER A 77 11.79 -30.24 19.85
N THR A 78 12.70 -31.19 19.96
CA THR A 78 12.69 -32.49 19.31
C THR A 78 11.47 -33.32 19.74
N ASP A 79 11.04 -34.20 18.83
CA ASP A 79 10.31 -35.43 19.11
C ASP A 79 8.97 -35.29 19.85
N ASN A 80 7.88 -35.03 19.12
CA ASN A 80 6.57 -35.69 19.26
C ASN A 80 5.46 -34.89 18.54
N ILE A 81 5.36 -35.05 17.22
CA ILE A 81 4.14 -34.68 16.50
C ILE A 81 3.19 -35.88 16.60
N ILE A 82 2.26 -35.82 17.55
CA ILE A 82 1.26 -36.85 17.75
C ILE A 82 0.07 -36.52 16.84
N GLY A 83 -0.17 -37.34 15.82
CA GLY A 83 -1.33 -37.19 14.94
C GLY A 83 -2.66 -37.29 15.70
N PHE A 84 -3.70 -36.66 15.15
CA PHE A 84 -5.02 -36.48 15.77
C PHE A 84 -5.63 -37.76 16.38
N GLY A 85 -5.35 -38.94 15.78
CA GLY A 85 -5.83 -40.23 16.29
C GLY A 85 -5.20 -40.68 17.63
N ALA A 86 -3.95 -40.31 17.91
CA ALA A 86 -3.25 -40.70 19.14
C ALA A 86 -3.56 -39.77 20.32
N ALA A 87 -4.06 -38.56 20.07
CA ALA A 87 -4.58 -37.67 21.12
C ALA A 87 -5.85 -38.25 21.78
N LEU A 88 -6.77 -38.80 20.99
CA LEU A 88 -8.03 -39.38 21.47
C LEU A 88 -7.82 -40.64 22.34
N ALA A 89 -6.81 -41.45 22.05
CA ALA A 89 -6.53 -42.67 22.81
C ALA A 89 -5.97 -42.40 24.23
N ASN A 90 -5.33 -41.26 24.45
CA ASN A 90 -4.78 -40.88 25.76
C ASN A 90 -5.84 -40.34 26.72
N GLU A 91 -6.97 -39.87 26.19
CA GLU A 91 -8.07 -39.35 26.99
C GLU A 91 -8.81 -40.47 27.75
N ALA A 92 -8.91 -41.68 27.16
CA ALA A 92 -9.51 -42.85 27.79
C ALA A 92 -8.70 -43.44 28.96
N LYS A 93 -7.42 -43.06 29.12
CA LYS A 93 -6.53 -43.59 30.17
C LYS A 93 -6.44 -42.71 31.42
N ARG A 94 -7.07 -41.53 31.43
CA ARG A 94 -7.05 -40.62 32.58
C ARG A 94 -7.99 -41.14 33.68
N LYS A 95 -7.44 -41.49 34.84
CA LYS A 95 -8.22 -41.88 36.04
C LYS A 95 -9.11 -40.72 36.51
N PRO A 96 -10.32 -40.98 37.03
CA PRO A 96 -11.23 -39.93 37.46
C PRO A 96 -10.65 -39.13 38.64
N VAL A 97 -10.84 -37.81 38.58
CA VAL A 97 -10.43 -36.85 39.61
C VAL A 97 -11.19 -37.14 40.90
N GLN A 98 -10.49 -37.51 41.97
CA GLN A 98 -11.08 -37.70 43.30
C GLN A 98 -11.62 -36.37 43.85
N SER A 99 -12.92 -36.33 44.15
CA SER A 99 -13.57 -35.18 44.78
C SER A 99 -13.04 -34.98 46.20
N ARG A 100 -12.37 -33.85 46.46
CA ARG A 100 -12.01 -33.45 47.81
C ARG A 100 -13.26 -32.90 48.52
N ASN A 101 -13.74 -33.64 49.52
CA ASN A 101 -14.76 -33.16 50.46
C ASN A 101 -14.22 -31.97 51.27
N ARG A 102 -14.94 -30.84 51.24
CA ARG A 102 -14.75 -29.75 52.19
C ARG A 102 -15.49 -30.09 53.48
N ARG A 103 -14.78 -30.09 54.61
CA ARG A 103 -15.33 -29.92 55.95
C ARG A 103 -14.68 -28.68 56.55
#